data_AF-A0A3S4LE49-F1
#
_entry.id   AF-A0A3S4LE49-F1
#
_cell.length_a   1.000
_cell.length_b   1.000
_cell.length_c   1.000
_cell.angle_alpha   90.00
_cell.angle_beta   90.00
_cell.angle_gamma   90.00
#
_symmetry.space_group_name_H-M   'P 1'
#
loop_
_entity.id
_entity.type
_entity.pdbx_description
1 polymer ?
#
loop_
_entity_poly.entity_id
_entity_poly.type
_entity_poly.pdbx_seq_one_letter_code
_entity_poly.pdbx_strand_id
1 'polypeptide(L)'
;MAWWKSTGRESAKQAARPAGRLLLQALEPRMMFDGAVAASVGEAAHHVDPAHDAARVDAQQRHGETAAAVAAAAQQREAATARDTHAQGPQVVFVESNVVNYQSLIAQLPANYQVVILDSSKDGLAQIAQWAQSHSGYSAIHIISHGQENDLQLGTLQLTSANVGSHQAELATIGQALRPGGDILLYGCDVAEGSDGAALVNAIARESGRVTAGSTDATGAASLGGDWTLEYATGKLHAATLDLPAYHGLLTQPTSGTTTFDNLDGAVYNPSGSTDTANNLNGWNFVMQLARPITATSPSSSKSPAPRKPWTAIPTAPSPSPI
;
A
#
# COMPACT_ATOMS: atom_id res chain seq x y z
N MET A 1 -5.96 -62.71 -9.06
CA MET A 1 -5.40 -64.06 -8.84
C MET A 1 -3.91 -64.01 -9.13
N ALA A 2 -3.13 -64.67 -8.27
CA ALA A 2 -1.71 -65.04 -8.44
C ALA A 2 -0.66 -63.91 -8.46
N TRP A 3 0.57 -64.10 -8.01
CA TRP A 3 1.17 -64.90 -6.92
C TRP A 3 2.64 -64.44 -6.85
N TRP A 4 3.29 -64.72 -5.73
CA TRP A 4 4.62 -64.29 -5.29
C TRP A 4 5.84 -64.83 -6.08
N LYS A 5 7.01 -64.18 -5.98
CA LYS A 5 8.15 -64.55 -5.10
C LYS A 5 9.39 -63.68 -5.31
N SER A 6 10.02 -63.35 -4.19
CA SER A 6 11.36 -62.77 -4.08
C SER A 6 12.48 -63.81 -4.24
N THR A 7 13.65 -63.34 -4.70
CA THR A 7 15.02 -63.68 -4.28
C THR A 7 15.91 -62.61 -4.91
N GLY A 8 16.87 -61.93 -4.29
CA GLY A 8 17.62 -62.13 -3.05
C GLY A 8 19.07 -61.76 -3.35
N ARG A 9 19.67 -60.84 -2.60
CA ARG A 9 21.07 -60.86 -2.11
C ARG A 9 21.46 -59.51 -1.52
N GLU A 10 21.81 -59.57 -0.24
CA GLU A 10 22.56 -58.56 0.49
C GLU A 10 23.99 -58.44 -0.05
N SER A 11 24.53 -57.23 -0.06
CA SER A 11 25.96 -57.00 0.13
C SER A 11 26.15 -55.69 0.88
N ALA A 12 26.77 -55.83 2.05
CA ALA A 12 27.07 -54.78 3.01
C ALA A 12 28.08 -53.75 2.47
N LYS A 13 27.96 -52.50 2.91
CA LYS A 13 29.09 -51.71 3.46
C LYS A 13 28.65 -50.37 4.07
N GLN A 14 28.90 -50.27 5.37
CA GLN A 14 29.43 -49.12 6.10
C GLN A 14 28.65 -47.78 6.14
N ALA A 15 28.10 -47.53 7.33
CA ALA A 15 27.78 -46.20 7.83
C ALA A 15 29.04 -45.36 8.03
N ALA A 16 29.00 -44.10 7.60
CA ALA A 16 29.91 -43.04 8.03
C ALA A 16 29.09 -41.85 8.56
N ARG A 17 29.49 -41.38 9.75
CA ARG A 17 28.88 -40.31 10.56
C ARG A 17 29.14 -38.91 9.97
N PRO A 18 28.35 -37.88 10.35
CA PRO A 18 28.41 -36.56 9.70
C PRO A 18 29.63 -35.77 10.14
N ALA A 19 30.28 -35.09 9.18
CA ALA A 19 31.33 -34.12 9.46
C ALA A 19 30.70 -32.75 9.74
N GLY A 20 31.00 -32.19 10.91
CA GLY A 20 30.56 -30.87 11.34
C GLY A 20 31.16 -29.77 10.47
N ARG A 21 30.31 -28.84 10.00
CA ARG A 21 30.73 -27.58 9.40
C ARG A 21 31.20 -26.63 10.50
N LEU A 22 32.48 -26.28 10.47
CA LEU A 22 33.04 -25.15 11.21
C LEU A 22 32.44 -23.85 10.66
N LEU A 23 31.73 -23.11 11.50
CA LEU A 23 31.28 -21.75 11.22
C LEU A 23 32.47 -20.80 11.48
N LEU A 24 33.15 -20.35 10.43
CA LEU A 24 34.01 -19.16 10.54
C LEU A 24 33.10 -17.94 10.52
N GLN A 25 32.84 -17.36 11.69
CA GLN A 25 32.25 -16.03 11.82
C GLN A 25 33.27 -14.98 11.36
N ALA A 26 32.95 -14.25 10.30
CA ALA A 26 33.70 -13.07 9.89
C ALA A 26 33.49 -11.96 10.94
N LEU A 27 34.58 -11.38 11.44
CA LEU A 27 34.53 -10.23 12.34
C LEU A 27 34.12 -8.98 11.54
N GLU A 28 33.26 -8.16 12.15
CA GLU A 28 32.77 -6.90 11.62
C GLU A 28 33.90 -5.86 11.48
N PRO A 29 33.92 -5.05 10.40
CA PRO A 29 34.95 -4.02 10.23
C PRO A 29 34.81 -2.92 11.28
N ARG A 30 35.87 -2.68 12.07
CA ARG A 30 35.99 -1.47 12.90
C ARG A 30 36.44 -0.31 12.03
N MET A 31 35.54 0.63 11.74
CA MET A 31 35.94 1.92 11.14
C MET A 31 36.49 2.84 12.25
N MET A 32 37.79 3.12 12.18
CA MET A 32 38.45 4.15 13.00
C MET A 32 38.35 5.47 12.24
N PHE A 33 37.63 6.45 12.81
CA PHE A 33 37.60 7.82 12.29
C PHE A 33 38.84 8.57 12.79
N ASP A 34 39.72 8.95 11.87
CA ASP A 34 40.83 9.88 12.14
C ASP A 34 40.28 11.32 12.13
N GLY A 35 40.27 11.94 13.31
CA GLY A 35 39.85 13.32 13.52
C GLY A 35 41.00 14.29 13.28
N ALA A 36 41.43 14.46 12.04
CA ALA A 36 42.36 15.53 11.65
C ALA A 36 41.60 16.65 10.93
N VAL A 37 41.15 17.64 11.70
CA VAL A 37 40.69 18.94 11.20
C VAL A 37 41.94 19.81 11.00
N ALA A 38 42.29 20.10 9.75
CA ALA A 38 43.25 21.14 9.42
C ALA A 38 42.52 22.26 8.68
N ALA A 39 42.25 23.35 9.40
CA ALA A 39 42.05 24.65 8.80
C ALA A 39 43.43 25.24 8.48
N SER A 40 43.63 25.72 7.25
CA SER A 40 44.67 26.70 6.98
C SER A 40 44.33 27.56 5.78
N VAL A 41 44.21 28.85 6.06
CA VAL A 41 44.10 29.99 5.16
C VAL A 41 45.48 30.67 5.15
N GLY A 42 45.96 31.17 4.00
CA GLY A 42 46.98 32.24 3.96
C GLY A 42 48.25 32.00 3.12
N GLU A 43 48.20 32.45 1.87
CA GLU A 43 49.12 33.38 1.16
C GLU A 43 50.65 33.42 1.42
N ALA A 44 51.39 33.24 0.30
CA ALA A 44 52.65 33.85 -0.17
C ALA A 44 53.90 34.02 0.73
N ALA A 45 55.02 33.44 0.26
CA ALA A 45 56.18 34.15 -0.36
C ALA A 45 57.56 33.54 -0.01
N HIS A 46 58.30 33.21 -1.08
CA HIS A 46 59.73 33.48 -1.30
C HIS A 46 60.88 32.75 -0.55
N HIS A 47 61.72 32.09 -1.38
CA HIS A 47 63.20 32.02 -1.41
C HIS A 47 63.95 30.68 -1.14
N VAL A 48 64.62 30.23 -2.23
CA VAL A 48 66.01 29.74 -2.40
C VAL A 48 66.36 28.30 -1.99
N ASP A 49 66.71 27.52 -3.03
CA ASP A 49 67.43 26.23 -3.05
C ASP A 49 68.94 26.42 -2.75
N PRO A 50 69.73 25.42 -2.27
CA PRO A 50 70.00 24.24 -3.11
C PRO A 50 70.12 22.87 -2.39
N ALA A 51 69.53 21.87 -3.05
CA ALA A 51 70.05 20.54 -3.39
C ALA A 51 70.75 19.68 -2.31
N HIS A 52 70.14 18.53 -1.99
CA HIS A 52 70.82 17.23 -1.85
C HIS A 52 70.01 16.10 -2.50
N ASP A 53 70.75 15.27 -3.23
CA ASP A 53 70.36 14.20 -4.14
C ASP A 53 70.07 12.88 -3.38
N ALA A 54 69.02 12.15 -3.77
CA ALA A 54 69.02 10.69 -3.95
C ALA A 54 67.61 10.10 -4.12
N ALA A 55 67.36 9.58 -5.34
CA ALA A 55 66.71 8.31 -5.64
C ALA A 55 65.22 8.05 -5.24
N ARG A 56 64.36 8.17 -6.27
CA ARG A 56 63.39 7.17 -6.75
C ARG A 56 62.55 6.40 -5.72
N VAL A 57 61.24 6.69 -5.72
CA VAL A 57 60.20 5.68 -6.02
C VAL A 57 58.95 6.36 -6.61
N ASP A 58 58.39 5.72 -7.63
CA ASP A 58 57.20 6.11 -8.40
C ASP A 58 56.07 6.75 -7.57
N ALA A 59 55.80 8.03 -7.86
CA ALA A 59 54.56 8.71 -7.50
C ALA A 59 53.81 9.13 -8.77
N GLN A 60 53.48 8.15 -9.61
CA GLN A 60 52.50 8.33 -10.68
C GLN A 60 51.10 8.40 -10.05
N GLN A 61 50.71 9.60 -9.64
CA GLN A 61 49.39 10.19 -9.83
C GLN A 61 48.18 9.21 -9.86
N ARG A 62 47.68 8.81 -8.67
CA ARG A 62 46.33 8.25 -8.49
C ARG A 62 45.28 9.38 -8.30
N HIS A 63 45.29 10.40 -9.17
CA HIS A 63 44.40 11.56 -9.05
C HIS A 63 42.99 11.36 -9.64
N GLY A 64 42.73 10.28 -10.37
CA GLY A 64 41.41 10.01 -10.95
C GLY A 64 40.43 9.31 -9.99
N GLU A 65 40.94 8.40 -9.16
CA GLU A 65 40.14 7.52 -8.31
C GLU A 65 39.57 8.26 -7.08
N THR A 66 40.36 9.19 -6.54
CA THR A 66 39.95 10.07 -5.43
C THR A 66 38.93 11.11 -5.87
N ALA A 67 39.09 11.70 -7.07
CA ALA A 67 38.13 12.65 -7.62
C ALA A 67 36.76 12.00 -7.89
N ALA A 68 36.76 10.76 -8.42
CA ALA A 68 35.53 10.00 -8.66
C ALA A 68 34.83 9.60 -7.35
N ALA A 69 35.57 9.18 -6.31
CA ALA A 69 35.01 8.83 -5.01
C ALA A 69 34.43 10.05 -4.28
N VAL A 70 35.08 11.21 -4.37
CA VAL A 70 34.58 12.46 -3.77
C VAL A 70 33.35 12.99 -4.52
N ALA A 71 33.32 12.87 -5.85
CA ALA A 71 32.14 13.20 -6.66
C ALA A 71 30.95 12.28 -6.35
N ALA A 72 31.19 10.98 -6.18
CA ALA A 72 30.15 10.01 -5.79
C ALA A 72 29.61 10.29 -4.37
N ALA A 73 30.49 10.63 -3.42
CA ALA A 73 30.09 10.99 -2.07
C ALA A 73 29.31 12.32 -2.02
N ALA A 74 29.66 13.30 -2.86
CA ALA A 74 28.92 14.55 -3.02
C ALA A 74 27.54 14.31 -3.62
N GLN A 75 27.42 13.49 -4.67
CA GLN A 75 26.13 13.08 -5.25
C GLN A 75 25.25 12.33 -4.24
N GLN A 76 25.84 11.48 -3.40
CA GLN A 76 25.10 10.78 -2.34
C GLN A 76 24.61 11.73 -1.25
N ARG A 77 25.40 12.76 -0.89
CA ARG A 77 24.99 13.79 0.07
C ARG A 77 23.92 14.71 -0.51
N GLU A 78 24.06 15.15 -1.76
CA GLU A 78 23.06 15.93 -2.50
C GLU A 78 21.73 15.16 -2.60
N ALA A 79 21.80 13.86 -2.92
CA ALA A 79 20.64 12.98 -2.96
C ALA A 79 20.02 12.74 -1.57
N ALA A 80 20.82 12.74 -0.49
CA ALA A 80 20.32 12.63 0.87
C ALA A 80 19.65 13.93 1.34
N THR A 81 20.26 15.10 1.06
CA THR A 81 19.66 16.40 1.36
C THR A 81 18.41 16.67 0.52
N ALA A 82 18.39 16.24 -0.74
CA ALA A 82 17.18 16.29 -1.57
C ALA A 82 16.05 15.45 -0.95
N ARG A 83 16.33 14.22 -0.49
CA ARG A 83 15.37 13.35 0.20
C ARG A 83 14.79 13.99 1.47
N ASP A 84 15.63 14.56 2.31
CA ASP A 84 15.17 15.24 3.52
C ASP A 84 14.31 16.45 3.16
N THR A 85 14.71 17.27 2.18
CA THR A 85 13.83 18.38 1.78
C THR A 85 12.52 17.88 1.17
N HIS A 86 12.52 16.72 0.50
CA HIS A 86 11.36 16.11 -0.13
C HIS A 86 10.29 15.65 0.85
N ALA A 87 10.70 14.95 1.90
CA ALA A 87 9.77 14.47 2.92
C ALA A 87 9.18 15.60 3.80
N GLN A 88 9.84 16.76 3.84
CA GLN A 88 9.52 17.86 4.77
C GLN A 88 8.55 18.92 4.18
N GLY A 89 8.01 18.68 2.98
CA GLY A 89 6.97 19.55 2.39
C GLY A 89 5.58 19.34 3.00
N PRO A 90 4.62 20.26 2.75
CA PRO A 90 3.23 20.07 3.13
C PRO A 90 2.63 18.86 2.39
N GLN A 91 1.79 18.10 3.08
CA GLN A 91 1.11 16.93 2.52
C GLN A 91 -0.40 17.15 2.61
N VAL A 92 -1.13 16.58 1.65
CA VAL A 92 -2.60 16.61 1.62
C VAL A 92 -3.15 15.20 1.56
N VAL A 93 -4.23 14.97 2.31
CA VAL A 93 -4.99 13.73 2.30
C VAL A 93 -6.39 14.03 1.79
N PHE A 94 -6.73 13.43 0.66
CA PHE A 94 -8.09 13.39 0.15
C PHE A 94 -8.79 12.15 0.70
N VAL A 95 -10.01 12.32 1.21
CA VAL A 95 -10.80 11.23 1.77
C VAL A 95 -12.18 11.25 1.17
N GLU A 96 -12.58 10.16 0.51
CA GLU A 96 -13.93 10.02 -0.04
C GLU A 96 -15.00 9.96 1.07
N SER A 97 -16.08 10.72 0.89
CA SER A 97 -17.14 10.82 1.90
C SER A 97 -17.96 9.55 2.10
N ASN A 98 -17.88 8.59 1.16
CA ASN A 98 -18.53 7.28 1.28
C ASN A 98 -17.67 6.24 2.02
N VAL A 99 -16.42 6.57 2.38
CA VAL A 99 -15.63 5.71 3.26
C VAL A 99 -16.28 5.68 4.63
N VAL A 100 -16.64 4.49 5.09
CA VAL A 100 -17.24 4.26 6.39
C VAL A 100 -16.44 4.93 7.50
N ASN A 101 -17.10 5.66 8.40
CA ASN A 101 -16.48 6.28 9.57
C ASN A 101 -15.19 7.06 9.24
N TYR A 102 -15.13 7.72 8.08
CA TYR A 102 -13.92 8.43 7.63
C TYR A 102 -13.40 9.47 8.65
N GLN A 103 -14.24 9.97 9.55
CA GLN A 103 -13.82 10.86 10.63
C GLN A 103 -12.79 10.20 11.57
N SER A 104 -12.87 8.87 11.76
CA SER A 104 -11.89 8.12 12.56
C SER A 104 -10.53 8.01 11.86
N LEU A 105 -10.49 8.05 10.52
CA LEU A 105 -9.24 8.16 9.76
C LEU A 105 -8.62 9.54 9.99
N ILE A 106 -9.42 10.59 9.82
CA ILE A 106 -8.99 11.99 9.95
C ILE A 106 -8.42 12.27 11.34
N ALA A 107 -9.03 11.71 12.39
CA ALA A 107 -8.57 11.89 13.77
C ALA A 107 -7.17 11.32 14.06
N GLN A 108 -6.66 10.45 13.18
CA GLN A 108 -5.34 9.82 13.30
C GLN A 108 -4.29 10.48 12.39
N LEU A 109 -4.71 11.35 11.46
CA LEU A 109 -3.77 12.00 10.56
C LEU A 109 -2.86 12.98 11.31
N PRO A 110 -1.59 13.12 10.89
CA PRO A 110 -0.70 14.13 11.45
C PRO A 110 -1.33 15.53 11.36
N ALA A 111 -1.23 16.32 12.44
CA ALA A 111 -1.86 17.64 12.52
C ALA A 111 -1.35 18.65 11.47
N ASN A 112 -0.18 18.39 10.88
CA ASN A 112 0.41 19.19 9.81
C ASN A 112 -0.05 18.79 8.40
N TYR A 113 -0.89 17.75 8.26
CA TYR A 113 -1.44 17.34 6.97
C TYR A 113 -2.72 18.13 6.70
N GLN A 114 -2.86 18.62 5.47
CA GLN A 114 -4.13 19.19 5.02
C GLN A 114 -5.10 18.05 4.70
N VAL A 115 -6.36 18.20 5.07
CA VAL A 115 -7.41 17.20 4.79
C VAL A 115 -8.46 17.83 3.89
N VAL A 116 -8.84 17.13 2.83
CA VAL A 116 -9.91 17.52 1.91
C VAL A 116 -10.88 16.34 1.79
N ILE A 117 -12.17 16.60 2.06
CA ILE A 117 -13.22 15.60 1.88
C ILE A 117 -13.75 15.68 0.46
N LEU A 118 -13.71 14.56 -0.25
CA LEU A 118 -14.29 14.44 -1.58
C LEU A 118 -15.77 14.09 -1.45
N ASP A 119 -16.62 14.83 -2.16
CA ASP A 119 -18.03 14.53 -2.28
C ASP A 119 -18.21 13.33 -3.22
N SER A 120 -18.56 12.18 -2.67
CA SER A 120 -18.68 10.92 -3.40
C SER A 120 -19.85 10.91 -4.40
N SER A 121 -20.71 11.94 -4.40
CA SER A 121 -21.77 12.11 -5.41
C SER A 121 -21.30 12.78 -6.70
N LYS A 122 -20.02 13.17 -6.77
CA LYS A 122 -19.39 13.85 -7.92
C LYS A 122 -18.17 13.07 -8.41
N ASP A 123 -17.60 13.51 -9.51
CA ASP A 123 -16.31 13.02 -9.98
C ASP A 123 -15.20 13.46 -9.00
N GLY A 124 -14.62 12.50 -8.27
CA GLY A 124 -13.59 12.76 -7.27
C GLY A 124 -12.26 13.19 -7.89
N LEU A 125 -11.89 12.68 -9.07
CA LEU A 125 -10.66 13.08 -9.75
C LEU A 125 -10.73 14.54 -10.21
N ALA A 126 -11.87 14.96 -10.75
CA ALA A 126 -12.14 16.35 -11.11
C ALA A 126 -12.08 17.27 -9.88
N GLN A 127 -12.57 16.83 -8.72
CA GLN A 127 -12.46 17.58 -7.46
C GLN A 127 -11.01 17.78 -7.02
N ILE A 128 -10.19 16.72 -7.06
CA ILE A 128 -8.76 16.80 -6.73
C ILE A 128 -8.04 17.73 -7.71
N ALA A 129 -8.30 17.61 -9.02
CA ALA A 129 -7.71 18.49 -10.03
C ALA A 129 -8.14 19.95 -9.84
N GLN A 130 -9.41 20.22 -9.52
CA GLN A 130 -9.90 21.56 -9.24
C GLN A 130 -9.23 22.17 -8.00
N TRP A 131 -9.01 21.38 -6.96
CA TRP A 131 -8.22 21.80 -5.79
C TRP A 131 -6.77 22.11 -6.18
N ALA A 132 -6.15 21.26 -7.00
CA ALA A 132 -4.75 21.37 -7.42
C ALA A 132 -4.45 22.64 -8.24
N GLN A 133 -5.46 23.25 -8.88
CA GLN A 133 -5.27 24.49 -9.65
C GLN A 133 -4.77 25.69 -8.81
N SER A 134 -5.07 25.72 -7.52
CA SER A 134 -4.67 26.81 -6.61
C SER A 134 -3.72 26.38 -5.50
N HIS A 135 -3.30 25.12 -5.49
CA HIS A 135 -2.47 24.52 -4.45
C HIS A 135 -1.21 23.94 -5.09
N SER A 136 -0.03 24.32 -4.61
CA SER A 136 1.23 23.83 -5.15
C SER A 136 2.32 23.70 -4.08
N GLY A 137 3.37 22.95 -4.40
CA GLY A 137 4.52 22.74 -3.50
C GLY A 137 4.35 21.58 -2.51
N TYR A 138 3.34 20.73 -2.70
CA TYR A 138 3.09 19.58 -1.82
C TYR A 138 4.13 18.49 -2.04
N SER A 139 4.59 17.86 -0.96
CA SER A 139 5.50 16.70 -1.02
C SER A 139 4.77 15.39 -1.30
N ALA A 140 3.50 15.29 -0.91
CA ALA A 140 2.67 14.13 -1.23
C ALA A 140 1.18 14.47 -1.28
N ILE A 141 0.49 13.69 -2.12
CA ILE A 141 -0.95 13.60 -2.20
C ILE A 141 -1.32 12.17 -1.79
N HIS A 142 -2.03 12.03 -0.68
CA HIS A 142 -2.63 10.77 -0.26
C HIS A 142 -4.11 10.77 -0.67
N ILE A 143 -4.59 9.67 -1.22
CA ILE A 143 -5.98 9.51 -1.64
C ILE A 143 -6.53 8.27 -0.94
N ILE A 144 -7.49 8.45 -0.03
CA ILE A 144 -8.18 7.39 0.68
C ILE A 144 -9.55 7.19 0.08
N SER A 145 -9.76 6.02 -0.51
CA SER A 145 -11.01 5.66 -1.17
C SER A 145 -11.25 4.15 -1.16
N HIS A 146 -12.37 3.72 -1.74
CA HIS A 146 -12.60 2.36 -2.16
C HIS A 146 -11.78 1.97 -3.38
N GLY A 147 -11.50 0.67 -3.48
CA GLY A 147 -10.78 0.09 -4.61
C GLY A 147 -11.09 -1.39 -4.81
N GLN A 148 -10.63 -1.89 -5.95
CA GLN A 148 -10.50 -3.30 -6.33
C GLN A 148 -9.42 -3.42 -7.42
N GLU A 149 -9.08 -4.63 -7.86
CA GLU A 149 -8.14 -4.85 -8.98
C GLU A 149 -8.47 -3.94 -10.18
N ASN A 150 -7.50 -3.12 -10.59
CA ASN A 150 -7.60 -2.20 -11.74
C ASN A 150 -8.74 -1.17 -11.64
N ASP A 151 -9.18 -0.80 -10.43
CA ASP A 151 -10.18 0.23 -10.23
C ASP A 151 -9.95 1.02 -8.93
N LEU A 152 -9.70 2.32 -9.10
CA LEU A 152 -9.72 3.31 -8.02
C LEU A 152 -11.03 4.10 -8.11
N GLN A 153 -11.85 4.00 -7.07
CA GLN A 153 -13.15 4.66 -7.06
C GLN A 153 -12.98 6.09 -6.55
N LEU A 154 -13.52 7.09 -7.23
CA LEU A 154 -13.42 8.50 -6.87
C LEU A 154 -14.80 9.13 -7.10
N GLY A 155 -15.67 8.99 -6.11
CA GLY A 155 -17.08 9.33 -6.18
C GLY A 155 -17.79 8.62 -7.34
N THR A 156 -18.23 9.36 -8.36
CA THR A 156 -18.90 8.81 -9.54
C THR A 156 -17.95 8.21 -10.58
N LEU A 157 -16.64 8.44 -10.44
CA LEU A 157 -15.63 7.93 -11.35
C LEU A 157 -15.06 6.60 -10.83
N GLN A 158 -14.98 5.61 -11.71
CA GLN A 158 -14.16 4.40 -11.52
C GLN A 158 -12.94 4.55 -12.43
N LEU A 159 -11.80 4.93 -11.86
CA LEU A 159 -10.58 5.17 -12.62
C LEU A 159 -9.85 3.84 -12.82
N THR A 160 -9.73 3.42 -14.08
CA THR A 160 -9.17 2.13 -14.50
C THR A 160 -8.07 2.35 -15.53
N SER A 161 -7.22 1.34 -15.76
CA SER A 161 -6.18 1.43 -16.80
C SER A 161 -6.75 1.69 -18.21
N ALA A 162 -8.02 1.34 -18.45
CA ALA A 162 -8.71 1.53 -19.72
C ALA A 162 -9.15 2.98 -19.98
N ASN A 163 -9.47 3.75 -18.92
CA ASN A 163 -9.99 5.11 -19.07
C ASN A 163 -9.04 6.22 -18.59
N VAL A 164 -7.99 5.87 -17.84
CA VAL A 164 -7.01 6.83 -17.29
C VAL A 164 -6.44 7.82 -18.32
N GLY A 165 -6.24 7.39 -19.57
CA GLY A 165 -5.76 8.27 -20.64
C GLY A 165 -6.74 9.38 -21.01
N SER A 166 -8.03 9.20 -20.76
CA SER A 166 -9.06 10.23 -20.96
C SER A 166 -9.03 11.31 -19.87
N HIS A 167 -8.30 11.07 -18.77
CA HIS A 167 -8.17 11.97 -17.61
C HIS A 167 -6.75 12.54 -17.46
N GLN A 168 -5.99 12.57 -18.57
CA GLN A 168 -4.62 13.06 -18.59
C GLN A 168 -4.53 14.52 -18.08
N ALA A 169 -5.47 15.39 -18.44
CA ALA A 169 -5.41 16.80 -18.08
C ALA A 169 -5.56 17.00 -16.57
N GLU A 170 -6.50 16.26 -15.95
CA GLU A 170 -6.71 16.23 -14.51
C GLU A 170 -5.48 15.69 -13.79
N LEU A 171 -4.95 14.55 -14.23
CA LEU A 171 -3.78 13.92 -13.62
C LEU A 171 -2.52 14.78 -13.74
N ALA A 172 -2.30 15.43 -14.88
CA ALA A 172 -1.21 16.38 -15.07
C ALA A 172 -1.34 17.59 -14.14
N THR A 173 -2.56 18.11 -13.95
CA THR A 173 -2.83 19.21 -13.01
C THR A 173 -2.52 18.79 -11.57
N ILE A 174 -2.93 17.59 -11.18
CA ILE A 174 -2.62 17.00 -9.86
C ILE A 174 -1.11 16.85 -9.68
N GLY A 175 -0.41 16.36 -10.71
CA GLY A 175 1.04 16.25 -10.70
C GLY A 175 1.75 17.59 -10.54
N GLN A 176 1.24 18.66 -11.14
CA GLN A 176 1.80 20.02 -11.03
C GLN A 176 1.64 20.64 -9.63
N ALA A 177 0.64 20.23 -8.85
CA ALA A 177 0.51 20.64 -7.45
C ALA A 177 1.62 20.07 -6.55
N LEU A 178 2.21 18.94 -6.94
CA LEU A 178 3.35 18.35 -6.25
C LEU A 178 4.65 19.05 -6.64
N ARG A 179 5.53 19.25 -5.66
CA ARG A 179 6.93 19.67 -5.90
C ARG A 179 7.66 18.64 -6.79
N PRO A 180 8.81 18.98 -7.42
CA PRO A 180 9.64 17.98 -8.08
C PRO A 180 9.87 16.82 -7.14
N GLY A 181 9.62 15.58 -7.57
CA GLY A 181 9.71 14.30 -6.84
C GLY A 181 8.71 14.08 -5.69
N GLY A 182 7.66 14.89 -5.58
CA GLY A 182 6.52 14.54 -4.72
C GLY A 182 5.80 13.29 -5.25
N ASP A 183 5.11 12.59 -4.35
CA ASP A 183 4.50 11.28 -4.64
C ASP A 183 2.97 11.32 -4.55
N ILE A 184 2.32 10.38 -5.23
CA ILE A 184 0.87 10.10 -5.11
C ILE A 184 0.70 8.73 -4.44
N LEU A 185 -0.04 8.67 -3.34
CA LEU A 185 -0.26 7.46 -2.55
C LEU A 185 -1.74 7.10 -2.56
N LEU A 186 -2.07 5.94 -3.16
CA LEU A 186 -3.44 5.48 -3.37
C LEU A 186 -3.80 4.40 -2.33
N TYR A 187 -4.67 4.74 -1.39
CA TYR A 187 -5.20 3.82 -0.38
C TYR A 187 -6.60 3.38 -0.80
N GLY A 188 -6.71 2.12 -1.18
CA GLY A 188 -7.94 1.44 -1.55
C GLY A 188 -7.62 -0.02 -1.74
N CYS A 189 -8.53 -0.91 -1.34
CA CYS A 189 -8.32 -2.36 -1.45
C CYS A 189 -7.92 -2.73 -2.88
N ASP A 190 -6.86 -3.52 -3.02
CA ASP A 190 -6.50 -4.25 -4.25
C ASP A 190 -6.29 -3.39 -5.51
N VAL A 191 -6.19 -2.06 -5.42
CA VAL A 191 -6.11 -1.15 -6.59
C VAL A 191 -4.95 -1.51 -7.52
N ALA A 192 -3.84 -1.93 -6.94
CA ALA A 192 -2.62 -2.32 -7.63
C ALA A 192 -2.46 -3.85 -7.76
N GLU A 193 -3.47 -4.64 -7.41
CA GLU A 193 -3.42 -6.09 -7.51
C GLU A 193 -3.18 -6.54 -8.95
N GLY A 194 -2.39 -7.60 -9.12
CA GLY A 194 -2.19 -8.22 -10.42
C GLY A 194 -1.49 -7.34 -11.46
N SER A 195 -1.48 -7.81 -12.70
CA SER A 195 -0.90 -7.05 -13.83
C SER A 195 -1.73 -5.83 -14.18
N ASP A 196 -3.04 -5.91 -14.01
CA ASP A 196 -3.97 -4.89 -14.46
C ASP A 196 -4.03 -3.73 -13.46
N GLY A 197 -4.02 -4.02 -12.15
CA GLY A 197 -3.84 -2.99 -11.12
C GLY A 197 -2.48 -2.30 -11.21
N ALA A 198 -1.40 -3.06 -11.40
CA ALA A 198 -0.09 -2.46 -11.68
C ALA A 198 -0.11 -1.56 -12.94
N ALA A 199 -0.84 -1.95 -13.99
CA ALA A 199 -1.00 -1.12 -15.19
C ALA A 199 -1.76 0.19 -14.91
N LEU A 200 -2.80 0.16 -14.07
CA LEU A 200 -3.51 1.35 -13.60
C LEU A 200 -2.54 2.30 -12.87
N VAL A 201 -1.81 1.82 -11.87
CA VAL A 201 -0.89 2.67 -11.09
C VAL A 201 0.22 3.25 -11.97
N ASN A 202 0.77 2.46 -12.90
CA ASN A 202 1.74 2.94 -13.90
C ASN A 202 1.17 4.02 -14.80
N ALA A 203 -0.09 3.89 -15.22
CA ALA A 203 -0.72 4.88 -16.07
C ALA A 203 -1.00 6.18 -15.33
N ILE A 204 -1.43 6.13 -14.06
CA ILE A 204 -1.56 7.31 -13.20
C ILE A 204 -0.19 8.01 -13.05
N ALA A 205 0.88 7.25 -12.79
CA ALA A 205 2.23 7.80 -12.69
C ALA A 205 2.68 8.48 -13.99
N ARG A 206 2.40 7.86 -15.15
CA ARG A 206 2.72 8.43 -16.46
C ARG A 206 1.99 9.75 -16.70
N GLU A 207 0.68 9.79 -16.46
CA GLU A 207 -0.14 10.98 -16.76
C GLU A 207 0.07 12.12 -15.77
N SER A 208 0.37 11.82 -14.51
CA SER A 208 0.71 12.83 -13.51
C SER A 208 2.17 13.28 -13.55
N GLY A 209 3.07 12.45 -14.11
CA GLY A 209 4.51 12.69 -14.06
C GLY A 209 5.08 12.56 -12.64
N ARG A 210 4.46 11.73 -11.80
CA ARG A 210 4.82 11.53 -10.39
C ARG A 210 4.98 10.06 -10.07
N VAL A 211 5.78 9.75 -9.05
CA VAL A 211 5.81 8.39 -8.50
C VAL A 211 4.47 8.14 -7.85
N THR A 212 3.88 6.99 -8.16
CA THR A 212 2.58 6.59 -7.63
C THR A 212 2.73 5.23 -6.96
N ALA A 213 2.11 5.07 -5.81
CA ALA A 213 1.99 3.80 -5.12
C ALA A 213 0.54 3.45 -4.82
N GLY A 214 0.25 2.15 -4.73
CA GLY A 214 -1.07 1.60 -4.42
C GLY A 214 -0.98 0.27 -3.69
N SER A 215 -2.05 -0.09 -2.99
CA SER A 215 -2.17 -1.37 -2.29
C SER A 215 -2.53 -2.49 -3.26
N THR A 216 -1.93 -3.67 -3.04
CA THR A 216 -2.17 -4.91 -3.79
C THR A 216 -3.07 -5.88 -3.04
N ASP A 217 -3.49 -5.52 -1.84
CA ASP A 217 -4.34 -6.32 -0.96
C ASP A 217 -5.36 -5.45 -0.20
N ALA A 218 -6.00 -6.00 0.81
CA ALA A 218 -7.00 -5.28 1.59
C ALA A 218 -6.36 -4.13 2.38
N THR A 219 -6.79 -2.88 2.14
CA THR A 219 -6.33 -1.74 2.93
C THR A 219 -7.25 -1.46 4.13
N GLY A 220 -6.70 -1.30 5.34
CA GLY A 220 -7.43 -0.88 6.53
C GLY A 220 -7.06 -1.65 7.81
N ALA A 221 -8.08 -2.13 8.53
CA ALA A 221 -7.91 -2.74 9.84
C ALA A 221 -7.26 -4.13 9.79
N ALA A 222 -6.17 -4.31 10.55
CA ALA A 222 -5.49 -5.60 10.73
C ALA A 222 -6.41 -6.71 11.27
N SER A 223 -7.40 -6.38 12.11
CA SER A 223 -8.38 -7.35 12.62
C SER A 223 -9.31 -7.91 11.54
N LEU A 224 -9.38 -7.26 10.39
CA LEU A 224 -10.16 -7.68 9.22
C LEU A 224 -9.27 -8.22 8.09
N GLY A 225 -7.96 -8.39 8.34
CA GLY A 225 -7.00 -8.92 7.38
C GLY A 225 -6.44 -7.89 6.39
N GLY A 226 -6.59 -6.59 6.67
CA GLY A 226 -5.96 -5.53 5.87
C GLY A 226 -4.85 -4.79 6.60
N ASP A 227 -4.11 -3.95 5.89
CA ASP A 227 -3.11 -3.06 6.48
C ASP A 227 -3.00 -1.72 5.72
N TRP A 228 -1.99 -0.90 6.01
CA TRP A 228 -1.80 0.43 5.40
C TRP A 228 -0.56 0.52 4.52
N THR A 229 0.05 -0.62 4.21
CA THR A 229 1.19 -0.74 3.31
C THR A 229 0.73 -0.49 1.88
N LEU A 230 1.65 0.04 1.07
CA LEU A 230 1.48 0.14 -0.38
C LEU A 230 2.57 -0.70 -1.02
N GLU A 231 2.21 -1.91 -1.45
CA GLU A 231 3.16 -2.94 -1.90
C GLU A 231 3.67 -2.63 -3.31
N TYR A 232 2.87 -1.93 -4.11
CA TYR A 232 3.23 -1.53 -5.46
C TYR A 232 3.58 -0.05 -5.54
N ALA A 233 4.75 0.26 -6.10
CA ALA A 233 5.17 1.62 -6.41
C ALA A 233 5.88 1.67 -7.76
N THR A 234 5.63 2.72 -8.55
CA THR A 234 6.25 2.92 -9.87
C THR A 234 7.70 3.39 -9.79
N GLY A 235 8.16 3.72 -8.59
CA GLY A 235 9.49 4.20 -8.30
C GLY A 235 9.73 4.28 -6.80
N LYS A 236 10.85 4.91 -6.41
CA LYS A 236 11.15 5.12 -5.01
C LYS A 236 10.24 6.21 -4.43
N LEU A 237 9.52 5.87 -3.36
CA LEU A 237 8.78 6.84 -2.56
C LEU A 237 9.72 7.74 -1.72
N HIS A 238 9.32 8.99 -1.59
CA HIS A 238 9.93 10.03 -0.77
C HIS A 238 9.04 10.42 0.41
N ALA A 239 7.73 10.18 0.33
CA ALA A 239 6.80 10.28 1.43
C ALA A 239 6.61 8.96 2.16
N ALA A 240 6.35 9.05 3.46
CA ALA A 240 5.96 7.90 4.27
C ALA A 240 4.51 7.51 3.97
N THR A 241 4.21 6.21 4.04
CA THR A 241 2.83 5.73 4.01
C THR A 241 2.10 6.13 5.29
N LEU A 242 0.78 6.25 5.22
CA LEU A 242 -0.06 6.37 6.39
C LEU A 242 -0.03 5.07 7.20
N ASP A 243 -0.26 5.18 8.51
CA ASP A 243 -0.52 4.06 9.41
C ASP A 243 -1.63 4.50 10.37
N LEU A 244 -2.85 3.98 10.16
CA LEU A 244 -4.06 4.42 10.86
C LEU A 244 -4.69 3.25 11.65
N PRO A 245 -4.00 2.74 12.70
CA PRO A 245 -4.34 1.48 13.37
C PRO A 245 -5.65 1.51 14.18
N ALA A 246 -6.18 2.69 14.51
CA ALA A 246 -7.47 2.84 15.17
C ALA A 246 -8.66 2.89 14.21
N TYR A 247 -8.42 2.80 12.89
CA TYR A 247 -9.49 2.55 11.93
C TYR A 247 -9.88 1.07 11.98
N HIS A 248 -11.17 0.80 12.18
CA HIS A 248 -11.68 -0.56 12.36
C HIS A 248 -12.43 -1.10 11.13
N GLY A 249 -12.36 -0.40 9.99
CA GLY A 249 -12.94 -0.84 8.73
C GLY A 249 -11.89 -1.30 7.72
N LEU A 250 -12.35 -1.86 6.61
CA LEU A 250 -11.56 -1.95 5.38
C LEU A 250 -12.00 -0.84 4.42
N LEU A 251 -11.14 -0.48 3.49
CA LEU A 251 -11.47 0.40 2.37
C LEU A 251 -12.19 -0.36 1.24
N THR A 252 -12.83 -1.49 1.54
CA THR A 252 -13.53 -2.31 0.55
C THR A 252 -14.81 -1.63 0.06
N GLN A 253 -15.14 -1.82 -1.22
CA GLN A 253 -16.33 -1.20 -1.82
C GLN A 253 -17.64 -1.69 -1.18
N PRO A 254 -18.64 -0.78 -1.06
CA PRO A 254 -20.04 -1.15 -0.93
C PRO A 254 -20.54 -2.14 -1.99
N THR A 255 -20.55 -3.44 -1.70
CA THR A 255 -21.35 -4.37 -2.50
C THR A 255 -22.79 -4.32 -1.99
N SER A 256 -23.68 -3.66 -2.75
CA SER A 256 -25.12 -3.77 -2.53
C SER A 256 -25.61 -5.08 -3.15
N GLY A 257 -26.25 -5.93 -2.37
CA GLY A 257 -26.72 -7.22 -2.87
C GLY A 257 -27.46 -8.03 -1.81
N THR A 258 -28.30 -8.95 -2.28
CA THR A 258 -28.96 -9.93 -1.43
C THR A 258 -28.18 -11.22 -1.46
N THR A 259 -27.55 -11.57 -0.34
CA THR A 259 -27.01 -12.92 -0.16
C THR A 259 -28.14 -13.79 0.39
N THR A 260 -28.64 -14.71 -0.43
CA THR A 260 -29.69 -15.65 -0.01
C THR A 260 -29.06 -16.92 0.56
N PHE A 261 -29.33 -17.22 1.83
CA PHE A 261 -29.01 -18.52 2.41
C PHE A 261 -30.30 -19.33 2.51
N ASP A 262 -30.69 -19.96 1.41
CA ASP A 262 -31.88 -20.82 1.32
C ASP A 262 -31.57 -22.27 1.73
N ASN A 263 -30.32 -22.60 2.08
CA ASN A 263 -29.92 -23.92 2.54
C ASN A 263 -29.08 -23.83 3.82
N LEU A 264 -29.58 -24.45 4.89
CA LEU A 264 -28.82 -24.70 6.12
C LEU A 264 -28.97 -26.18 6.47
N ASP A 265 -27.84 -26.89 6.57
CA ASP A 265 -27.79 -28.32 6.90
C ASP A 265 -28.67 -29.22 6.02
N GLY A 266 -28.82 -28.89 4.73
CA GLY A 266 -29.63 -29.65 3.77
C GLY A 266 -31.13 -29.38 3.81
N ALA A 267 -31.59 -28.48 4.70
CA ALA A 267 -32.96 -28.01 4.71
C ALA A 267 -33.10 -26.75 3.84
N VAL A 268 -34.09 -26.77 2.93
CA VAL A 268 -34.44 -25.62 2.09
C VAL A 268 -35.35 -24.68 2.87
N TYR A 269 -35.08 -23.37 2.79
CA TYR A 269 -35.81 -22.33 3.50
C TYR A 269 -36.32 -21.26 2.53
N ASN A 270 -37.57 -20.82 2.72
CA ASN A 270 -38.13 -19.70 1.96
C ASN A 270 -37.98 -18.40 2.78
N PRO A 271 -37.23 -17.39 2.31
CA PRO A 271 -37.09 -16.09 2.96
C PRO A 271 -38.35 -15.23 2.76
N SER A 272 -39.49 -15.67 3.29
CA SER A 272 -40.77 -14.94 3.25
C SER A 272 -41.23 -14.44 4.63
N GLY A 273 -40.36 -14.51 5.64
CA GLY A 273 -40.64 -14.03 6.99
C GLY A 273 -40.39 -12.53 7.17
N SER A 274 -40.43 -12.11 8.44
CA SER A 274 -40.20 -10.72 8.84
C SER A 274 -38.80 -10.24 8.49
N THR A 275 -38.67 -8.95 8.20
CA THR A 275 -37.36 -8.30 8.07
C THR A 275 -36.87 -7.81 9.42
N ASP A 276 -35.61 -8.08 9.74
CA ASP A 276 -34.86 -7.42 10.79
C ASP A 276 -33.88 -6.44 10.14
N THR A 277 -33.50 -5.37 10.81
CA THR A 277 -32.61 -4.35 10.23
C THR A 277 -31.60 -3.91 11.26
N ALA A 278 -30.33 -4.09 10.92
CA ALA A 278 -29.21 -3.59 11.67
C ALA A 278 -28.61 -2.40 10.91
N ASN A 279 -28.95 -1.19 11.38
CA ASN A 279 -28.48 0.04 10.77
C ASN A 279 -27.09 0.39 11.28
N ASN A 280 -26.26 0.94 10.39
CA ASN A 280 -24.94 1.50 10.70
C ASN A 280 -24.00 0.51 11.43
N LEU A 281 -24.06 -0.78 11.10
CA LEU A 281 -23.04 -1.73 11.52
C LEU A 281 -21.79 -1.49 10.69
N ASN A 282 -20.77 -0.88 11.28
CA ASN A 282 -19.54 -0.47 10.59
C ASN A 282 -19.87 0.34 9.33
N GLY A 283 -20.78 1.32 9.41
CA GLY A 283 -21.18 2.16 8.27
C GLY A 283 -22.08 1.48 7.23
N TRP A 284 -22.50 0.24 7.47
CA TRP A 284 -23.37 -0.52 6.59
C TRP A 284 -24.76 -0.72 7.20
N ASN A 285 -25.81 -0.65 6.38
CA ASN A 285 -27.13 -1.08 6.81
C ASN A 285 -27.37 -2.51 6.33
N PHE A 286 -27.60 -3.43 7.26
CA PHE A 286 -27.96 -4.79 6.94
C PHE A 286 -29.45 -5.02 7.16
N VAL A 287 -30.16 -5.47 6.13
CA VAL A 287 -31.51 -6.01 6.27
C VAL A 287 -31.40 -7.54 6.31
N MET A 288 -32.03 -8.20 7.26
CA MET A 288 -32.12 -9.65 7.31
C MET A 288 -33.57 -10.04 7.02
N GLN A 289 -33.81 -10.85 6.00
CA GLN A 289 -35.12 -11.45 5.80
C GLN A 289 -35.15 -12.83 6.43
N LEU A 290 -35.92 -12.97 7.51
CA LEU A 290 -35.99 -14.23 8.26
C LEU A 290 -36.70 -15.30 7.43
N ALA A 291 -36.10 -16.48 7.36
CA ALA A 291 -36.75 -17.62 6.74
C ALA A 291 -37.89 -18.17 7.62
N ARG A 292 -38.94 -18.66 6.95
CA ARG A 292 -39.88 -19.60 7.58
C ARG A 292 -39.57 -21.01 7.07
N PRO A 293 -39.58 -22.04 7.94
CA PRO A 293 -39.46 -23.41 7.47
C PRO A 293 -40.61 -23.66 6.49
N ILE A 294 -40.28 -24.12 5.28
CA ILE A 294 -41.29 -24.72 4.42
C ILE A 294 -41.72 -25.98 5.16
N THR A 295 -42.95 -25.99 5.68
CA THR A 295 -43.53 -27.20 6.23
C THR A 295 -43.52 -28.22 5.11
N ALA A 296 -42.55 -29.13 5.10
CA ALA A 296 -42.69 -30.34 4.33
C ALA A 296 -43.95 -30.99 4.87
N THR A 297 -45.00 -31.03 4.06
CA THR A 297 -46.12 -31.94 4.30
C THR A 297 -45.54 -33.35 4.29
N SER A 298 -45.09 -33.81 5.44
CA SER A 298 -44.70 -35.19 5.66
C SER A 298 -45.76 -35.81 6.56
N PRO A 299 -46.32 -36.97 6.17
CA PRO A 299 -47.38 -37.61 6.93
C PRO A 299 -46.83 -38.03 8.30
N SER A 300 -47.42 -37.48 9.36
CA SER A 300 -47.49 -38.02 10.72
C SER A 300 -46.36 -38.98 11.14
N SER A 301 -45.35 -38.47 11.86
CA SER A 301 -44.88 -39.16 13.07
C SER A 301 -44.00 -38.25 13.94
N SER A 302 -44.19 -38.41 15.25
CA SER A 302 -43.72 -37.61 16.37
C SER A 302 -42.21 -37.65 16.60
N LYS A 303 -41.57 -36.47 16.67
CA LYS A 303 -40.62 -36.02 17.71
C LYS A 303 -40.04 -34.65 17.33
N SER A 304 -40.33 -33.63 18.12
CA SER A 304 -39.79 -32.27 17.94
C SER A 304 -38.32 -32.18 18.37
N PRO A 305 -37.43 -31.60 17.56
CA PRO A 305 -36.30 -30.82 18.05
C PRO A 305 -36.65 -29.33 18.07
N ALA A 306 -36.09 -28.59 19.03
CA ALA A 306 -36.31 -27.14 19.19
C ALA A 306 -35.78 -26.34 17.97
N PRO A 307 -36.45 -25.26 17.55
CA PRO A 307 -36.06 -24.49 16.37
C PRO A 307 -34.79 -23.69 16.63
N ARG A 308 -33.71 -23.98 15.89
CA ARG A 308 -32.54 -23.09 15.78
C ARG A 308 -32.77 -22.11 14.63
N LYS A 309 -32.55 -20.82 14.89
CA LYS A 309 -32.79 -19.72 13.94
C LYS A 309 -31.64 -19.67 12.91
N PRO A 310 -31.91 -19.71 11.59
CA PRO A 310 -30.90 -19.41 10.57
C PRO A 310 -30.67 -17.90 10.47
N TRP A 311 -29.42 -17.49 10.20
CA TRP A 311 -28.96 -16.10 10.10
C TRP A 311 -28.64 -15.75 8.63
N THR A 312 -28.91 -14.51 8.20
CA THR A 312 -28.66 -14.02 6.82
C THR A 312 -28.55 -12.50 6.83
N ALA A 313 -27.67 -11.89 6.00
CA ALA A 313 -27.46 -10.44 5.95
C ALA A 313 -27.60 -9.89 4.51
N ILE A 314 -28.21 -8.70 4.35
CA ILE A 314 -28.36 -7.97 3.07
C ILE A 314 -27.83 -6.54 3.27
N PRO A 315 -26.63 -6.18 2.80
CA PRO A 315 -26.13 -4.81 2.85
C PRO A 315 -26.88 -3.87 1.90
N THR A 316 -27.24 -2.68 2.38
CA THR A 316 -27.79 -1.55 1.62
C THR A 316 -27.08 -0.25 2.03
N ALA A 317 -26.81 0.62 1.05
CA ALA A 317 -26.18 1.92 1.29
C ALA A 317 -27.08 2.84 2.16
N PRO A 318 -26.52 3.76 2.95
CA PRO A 318 -27.31 4.76 3.66
C PRO A 318 -28.05 5.67 2.66
N SER A 319 -29.35 5.87 2.91
CA SER A 319 -30.10 6.93 2.21
C SER A 319 -29.50 8.29 2.53
N PRO A 320 -29.40 9.20 1.55
CA PRO A 320 -29.03 10.58 1.84
C PRO A 320 -30.10 11.20 2.74
N SER A 321 -29.68 11.74 3.89
CA SER A 321 -30.56 12.51 4.76
C SER A 321 -31.15 13.69 3.96
N PRO A 322 -32.48 13.93 4.01
CA PRO A 322 -33.01 15.19 3.52
C PRO A 322 -32.53 16.33 4.45
N ILE A 323 -32.08 17.41 3.83
CA ILE A 323 -31.66 18.68 4.47
C ILE A 323 -32.84 19.31 5.19
#